data_AF-A0A9P1H214-F1
#
_entry.id   AF-A0A9P1H214-F1
#
_cell.length_a   1.000
_cell.length_b   1.000
_cell.length_c   1.000
_cell.angle_alpha   90.00
_cell.angle_beta   90.00
_cell.angle_gamma   90.00
#
_symmetry.space_group_name_H-M   'P 1'
#
loop_
_entity.id
_entity.type
_entity.pdbx_description
1 polymer ?
#
loop_
_entity_poly.entity_id
_entity_poly.type
_entity_poly.pdbx_seq_one_letter_code
_entity_poly.pdbx_strand_id
1 'polypeptide(L)'
;MEPPSNGEFSEKTEKAAVVRMVITLALVAGMYAMLIVYQNKRTITVKGRRIFNAVTTAILILLVINVFSSLGEATLNIRWYILSRRYRPVKQSTQKAVQIAYASMTLTYGMSSNWDMALLKPGKISIPELSNISTLNLVAPSNILHQGQQYLANRYGLISLTYGTAFMEDQPVPRQLWYSSDPAVFCQGDNSSFDDPNYGLISAVSNRSINASTNCDAWPIVWGGDGGNGNITFRTDDGDLEFSVPWQGFQNRATFLLDTERDCGPRCSVINVFESSFTSPWFYECNVTIGAVANVTREIEQVGPALAQLASQSIALRGYTYTFTSTNATTADDGDSDDELQYAVYPAETYIGQPQNGSTETMGLIISRFSVGVIAVAARDNDKISVDGHEPFVGAELTVSHWDWANAILILTAIAQVAMALVNFWVTRKVILPSNGIVDEARILRPMMVEEGLLRTSRARVLPKVKSTKPPSEWIYRNVPMGDGLFDLFLEMKVP
;
A
#
# COMPACT_ATOMS: atom_id res chain seq x y z
N MET A 1 -19.78 48.42 -46.08
CA MET A 1 -19.39 47.53 -44.97
C MET A 1 -18.88 48.45 -43.89
N GLU A 2 -19.74 48.84 -42.95
CA GLU A 2 -19.37 49.74 -41.86
C GLU A 2 -18.29 49.06 -41.00
N PRO A 3 -17.23 49.77 -40.62
CA PRO A 3 -16.26 49.23 -39.68
C PRO A 3 -16.95 49.02 -38.32
N PRO A 4 -16.68 47.91 -37.61
CA PRO A 4 -17.27 47.67 -36.30
C PRO A 4 -16.92 48.83 -35.37
N SER A 5 -17.92 49.35 -34.67
CA SER A 5 -17.73 50.42 -33.68
C SER A 5 -16.75 49.95 -32.61
N ASN A 6 -15.87 50.85 -32.15
CA ASN A 6 -14.75 50.55 -31.25
C ASN A 6 -15.14 49.77 -29.96
N GLY A 7 -16.40 49.84 -29.54
CA GLY A 7 -16.92 49.06 -28.40
C GLY A 7 -17.04 47.55 -28.69
N GLU A 8 -17.40 47.16 -29.91
CA GLU A 8 -17.67 45.75 -30.25
C GLU A 8 -16.40 44.90 -30.32
N PHE A 9 -15.25 45.50 -30.65
CA PHE A 9 -13.95 44.82 -30.69
C PHE A 9 -13.34 44.66 -29.28
N SER A 10 -13.47 45.69 -28.43
CA SER A 10 -13.04 45.62 -27.02
C SER A 10 -13.82 44.56 -26.25
N GLU A 11 -15.13 44.44 -26.50
CA GLU A 11 -15.98 43.45 -25.82
C GLU A 11 -15.61 42.00 -26.21
N LYS A 12 -15.27 41.75 -27.47
CA LYS A 12 -14.87 40.42 -27.95
C LYS A 12 -13.53 39.96 -27.36
N THR A 13 -12.56 40.87 -27.24
CA THR A 13 -11.24 40.57 -26.67
C THR A 13 -11.29 40.37 -25.15
N GLU A 14 -12.12 41.15 -24.45
CA GLU A 14 -12.36 40.99 -23.00
C GLU A 14 -13.02 39.64 -22.69
N LYS A 15 -14.09 39.27 -23.42
CA LYS A 15 -14.75 37.97 -23.25
C LYS A 15 -13.81 36.80 -23.51
N ALA A 16 -12.96 36.88 -24.53
CA ALA A 16 -11.98 35.84 -24.84
C ALA A 16 -10.95 35.65 -23.71
N ALA A 17 -10.45 36.74 -23.11
CA ALA A 17 -9.51 36.69 -21.99
C ALA A 17 -10.14 36.07 -20.74
N VAL A 18 -11.37 36.46 -20.40
CA VAL A 18 -12.12 35.91 -19.25
C VAL A 18 -12.39 34.43 -19.43
N VAL A 19 -12.84 34.00 -20.62
CA VAL A 19 -13.10 32.59 -20.93
C VAL A 19 -11.84 31.75 -20.73
N ARG A 20 -10.67 32.22 -21.20
CA ARG A 20 -9.40 31.50 -21.02
C ARG A 20 -8.95 31.44 -19.56
N MET A 21 -9.18 32.51 -18.79
CA MET A 21 -8.92 32.52 -17.35
C MET A 21 -9.77 31.46 -16.64
N VAL A 22 -11.08 31.42 -16.91
CA VAL A 22 -12.01 30.45 -16.33
C VAL A 22 -11.63 29.01 -16.71
N ILE A 23 -11.29 28.76 -17.97
CA ILE A 23 -10.81 27.45 -18.43
C ILE A 23 -9.54 27.04 -17.67
N THR A 24 -8.59 27.95 -17.47
CA THR A 24 -7.35 27.60 -16.73
C THR A 24 -7.64 27.26 -15.28
N LEU A 25 -8.47 28.06 -14.60
CA LEU A 25 -8.85 27.78 -13.21
C LEU A 25 -9.57 26.44 -13.08
N ALA A 26 -10.46 26.12 -14.02
CA ALA A 26 -11.13 24.83 -14.06
C ALA A 26 -10.16 23.66 -14.27
N LEU A 27 -9.16 23.82 -15.16
CA LEU A 27 -8.12 22.80 -15.39
C LEU A 27 -7.19 22.63 -14.20
N VAL A 28 -6.79 23.72 -13.52
CA VAL A 28 -6.00 23.69 -12.27
C VAL A 28 -6.77 22.96 -11.17
N ALA A 29 -8.06 23.32 -10.97
CA ALA A 29 -8.92 22.66 -10.00
C ALA A 29 -9.12 21.17 -10.33
N GLY A 30 -9.32 20.83 -11.60
CA GLY A 30 -9.43 19.44 -12.05
C GLY A 30 -8.16 18.64 -11.80
N MET A 31 -6.99 19.24 -12.01
CA MET A 31 -5.71 18.60 -11.73
C MET A 31 -5.51 18.36 -10.22
N TYR A 32 -5.84 19.36 -9.40
CA TYR A 32 -5.79 19.24 -7.95
C TYR A 32 -6.75 18.16 -7.41
N ALA A 33 -7.99 18.14 -7.91
CA ALA A 33 -8.97 17.12 -7.56
C ALA A 33 -8.49 15.70 -7.92
N MET A 34 -7.86 15.52 -9.09
CA MET A 34 -7.30 14.23 -9.50
C MET A 34 -6.20 13.75 -8.55
N LEU A 35 -5.30 14.64 -8.11
CA LEU A 35 -4.26 14.26 -7.14
C LEU A 35 -4.85 13.82 -5.81
N ILE A 36 -5.82 14.56 -5.25
CA ILE A 36 -6.45 14.19 -3.98
C ILE A 36 -7.21 12.87 -4.09
N VAL A 37 -8.02 12.69 -5.14
CA VAL A 37 -8.83 11.48 -5.33
C VAL A 37 -7.96 10.24 -5.46
N TYR A 38 -6.82 10.34 -6.16
CA TYR A 38 -5.93 9.21 -6.37
C TYR A 38 -4.94 8.99 -5.20
N GLN A 39 -4.59 10.03 -4.44
CA GLN A 39 -3.80 9.87 -3.22
C GLN A 39 -4.60 9.15 -2.12
N ASN A 40 -5.91 9.41 -2.02
CA ASN A 40 -6.76 8.74 -1.05
C ASN A 40 -7.02 7.25 -1.38
N LYS A 41 -6.61 6.77 -2.56
CA LYS A 41 -6.71 5.36 -2.93
C LYS A 41 -5.44 4.64 -2.50
N ARG A 42 -5.55 3.74 -1.52
CA ARG A 42 -4.43 2.88 -1.09
C ARG A 42 -3.84 2.12 -2.29
N THR A 43 -4.66 1.42 -3.07
CA THR A 43 -4.18 0.67 -4.25
C THR A 43 -4.90 1.07 -5.54
N ILE A 44 -4.12 1.27 -6.59
CA ILE A 44 -4.59 1.66 -7.92
C ILE A 44 -4.31 0.51 -8.89
N THR A 45 -5.35 0.09 -9.61
CA THR A 45 -5.27 -0.95 -10.63
C THR A 45 -4.49 -0.48 -11.87
N VAL A 46 -4.03 -1.42 -12.71
CA VAL A 46 -3.36 -1.10 -13.98
C VAL A 46 -4.22 -0.20 -14.87
N LYS A 47 -5.53 -0.47 -14.94
CA LYS A 47 -6.50 0.37 -15.66
C LYS A 47 -6.61 1.76 -15.03
N GLY A 48 -6.71 1.83 -13.70
CA GLY A 48 -6.76 3.09 -12.95
C GLY A 48 -5.53 3.97 -13.20
N ARG A 49 -4.34 3.36 -13.23
CA ARG A 49 -3.07 4.03 -13.56
C ARG A 49 -3.05 4.58 -14.98
N ARG A 50 -3.53 3.81 -15.96
CA ARG A 50 -3.64 4.29 -17.36
C ARG A 50 -4.59 5.48 -17.48
N ILE A 51 -5.73 5.43 -16.79
CA ILE A 51 -6.71 6.53 -16.77
C ILE A 51 -6.09 7.77 -16.11
N PHE A 52 -5.46 7.62 -14.95
CA PHE A 52 -4.79 8.73 -14.26
C PHE A 52 -3.73 9.39 -15.15
N ASN A 53 -2.84 8.61 -15.76
CA ASN A 53 -1.81 9.12 -16.64
C ASN A 53 -2.40 9.81 -17.88
N ALA A 54 -3.44 9.24 -18.49
CA ALA A 54 -4.08 9.83 -19.66
C ALA A 54 -4.76 11.17 -19.32
N VAL A 55 -5.51 11.22 -18.22
CA VAL A 55 -6.25 12.42 -17.81
C VAL A 55 -5.31 13.53 -17.35
N THR A 56 -4.31 13.22 -16.51
CA THR A 56 -3.33 14.21 -16.05
C THR A 56 -2.53 14.79 -17.22
N THR A 57 -2.09 13.94 -18.16
CA THR A 57 -1.39 14.39 -19.37
C THR A 57 -2.28 15.26 -20.25
N ALA A 58 -3.55 14.88 -20.45
CA ALA A 58 -4.49 15.69 -21.23
C ALA A 58 -4.75 17.06 -20.59
N ILE A 59 -4.94 17.12 -19.27
CA ILE A 59 -5.11 18.38 -18.53
C ILE A 59 -3.87 19.26 -18.68
N LEU A 60 -2.66 18.70 -18.53
CA LEU A 60 -1.42 19.45 -18.69
C LEU A 60 -1.25 20.01 -20.11
N ILE A 61 -1.54 19.22 -21.15
CA ILE A 61 -1.49 19.68 -22.54
C ILE A 61 -2.47 20.84 -22.77
N LEU A 62 -3.72 20.68 -22.35
CA LEU A 62 -4.75 21.73 -22.50
C LEU A 62 -4.34 23.01 -21.78
N LEU A 63 -3.78 22.86 -20.58
CA LEU A 63 -3.37 23.98 -19.76
C LEU A 63 -2.16 24.71 -20.37
N VAL A 64 -1.16 23.99 -20.92
CA VAL A 64 -0.05 24.58 -21.70
C VAL A 64 -0.58 25.38 -22.89
N ILE A 65 -1.47 24.79 -23.70
CA ILE A 65 -2.02 25.43 -24.91
C ILE A 65 -2.79 26.71 -24.53
N ASN A 66 -3.61 26.64 -23.48
CA ASN A 66 -4.42 27.77 -23.04
C ASN A 66 -3.54 28.91 -22.51
N VAL A 67 -2.49 28.58 -21.74
CA VAL A 67 -1.53 29.57 -21.24
C VAL A 67 -0.76 30.23 -22.38
N PHE A 68 -0.33 29.43 -23.36
CA PHE A 68 0.38 29.93 -24.54
C PHE A 68 -0.48 30.88 -25.37
N SER A 69 -1.75 30.53 -25.57
CA SER A 69 -2.72 31.37 -26.30
C SER A 69 -2.96 32.72 -25.59
N SER A 70 -3.11 32.68 -24.26
CA SER A 70 -3.24 33.88 -23.40
C SER A 70 -2.01 34.79 -23.49
N LEU A 71 -0.80 34.23 -23.42
CA LEU A 71 0.46 34.96 -23.60
C LEU A 71 0.57 35.58 -24.99
N GLY A 72 0.24 34.84 -26.05
CA GLY A 72 0.30 35.34 -27.43
C GLY A 72 -0.52 36.61 -27.62
N GLU A 73 -1.77 36.62 -27.14
CA GLU A 73 -2.63 37.80 -27.20
C GLU A 73 -2.15 38.94 -26.32
N ALA A 74 -1.71 38.65 -25.09
CA ALA A 74 -1.13 39.68 -24.23
C ALA A 74 0.08 40.35 -24.88
N THR A 75 0.92 39.58 -25.56
CA THR A 75 2.10 40.11 -26.25
C THR A 75 1.71 40.98 -27.44
N LEU A 76 0.66 40.61 -28.21
CA LEU A 76 0.14 41.41 -29.31
C LEU A 76 -0.49 42.73 -28.80
N ASN A 77 -1.29 42.67 -27.75
CA ASN A 77 -1.92 43.85 -27.15
C ASN A 77 -0.86 44.80 -26.58
N ILE A 78 0.12 44.27 -25.86
CA ILE A 78 1.25 45.04 -25.32
C ILE A 78 2.11 45.62 -26.45
N ARG A 79 2.28 44.91 -27.57
CA ARG A 79 3.04 45.41 -28.73
C ARG A 79 2.44 46.72 -29.25
N TRP A 80 1.12 46.86 -29.34
CA TRP A 80 0.49 48.11 -29.76
C TRP A 80 0.70 49.24 -28.75
N TYR A 81 0.61 48.94 -27.45
CA TYR A 81 0.95 49.91 -26.40
C TYR A 81 2.42 50.35 -26.50
N ILE A 82 3.36 49.43 -26.75
CA ILE A 82 4.79 49.73 -26.84
C ILE A 82 5.16 50.42 -28.16
N LEU A 83 4.55 50.04 -29.30
CA LEU A 83 4.77 50.67 -30.60
C LEU A 83 4.38 52.16 -30.59
N SER A 84 3.46 52.58 -29.71
CA SER A 84 3.18 54.00 -29.47
C SER A 84 4.34 54.77 -28.81
N ARG A 85 5.37 54.07 -28.29
CA ARG A 85 6.48 54.67 -27.52
C ARG A 85 7.90 54.27 -27.95
N ARG A 86 8.13 53.12 -28.60
CA ARG A 86 9.39 52.69 -29.29
C ARG A 86 9.30 51.26 -29.84
N TYR A 87 9.91 50.99 -30.99
CA TYR A 87 10.03 49.62 -31.56
C TYR A 87 11.04 48.75 -30.79
N ARG A 88 10.66 47.53 -30.38
CA ARG A 88 11.58 46.47 -29.93
C ARG A 88 11.16 45.09 -30.48
N PRO A 89 12.11 44.21 -30.84
CA PRO A 89 11.80 42.85 -31.27
C PRO A 89 11.34 41.99 -30.08
N VAL A 90 10.21 41.29 -30.26
CA VAL A 90 9.65 40.35 -29.27
C VAL A 90 10.50 39.08 -29.25
N LYS A 91 11.15 38.77 -28.13
CA LYS A 91 11.92 37.53 -27.97
C LYS A 91 11.00 36.36 -27.60
N GLN A 92 11.18 35.25 -28.31
CA GLN A 92 10.55 33.93 -28.17
C GLN A 92 10.83 33.20 -26.83
N SER A 93 11.40 33.89 -25.83
CA SER A 93 11.94 33.31 -24.60
C SER A 93 10.88 32.91 -23.56
N THR A 94 9.70 33.54 -23.56
CA THR A 94 8.62 33.25 -22.60
C THR A 94 7.93 31.90 -22.87
N GLN A 95 7.93 31.44 -24.12
CA GLN A 95 7.30 30.19 -24.55
C GLN A 95 8.01 28.95 -23.98
N LYS A 96 9.34 29.00 -23.86
CA LYS A 96 10.15 27.90 -23.32
C LYS A 96 9.98 27.74 -21.80
N ALA A 97 9.80 28.85 -21.07
CA ALA A 97 9.63 28.83 -19.61
C ALA A 97 8.33 28.12 -19.18
N VAL A 98 7.24 28.31 -19.93
CA VAL A 98 5.94 27.67 -19.67
C VAL A 98 6.03 26.15 -19.84
N GLN A 99 6.69 25.68 -20.89
CA GLN A 99 6.90 24.25 -21.11
C GLN A 99 7.73 23.60 -19.98
N ILE A 100 8.77 24.30 -19.50
CA ILE A 100 9.61 23.84 -18.40
C ILE A 100 8.81 23.73 -17.09
N ALA A 101 7.97 24.72 -16.78
CA ALA A 101 7.16 24.72 -15.56
C ALA A 101 6.14 23.56 -15.52
N TYR A 102 5.57 23.19 -16.67
CA TYR A 102 4.64 22.05 -16.74
C TYR A 102 5.34 20.70 -16.77
N ALA A 103 6.54 20.63 -17.35
CA ALA A 103 7.39 19.45 -17.19
C ALA A 103 7.77 19.24 -15.72
N SER A 104 8.09 20.30 -14.97
CA SER A 104 8.39 20.18 -13.53
C SER A 104 7.20 19.72 -12.70
N MET A 105 5.95 19.96 -13.14
CA MET A 105 4.76 19.44 -12.44
C MET A 105 4.73 17.91 -12.43
N THR A 106 5.14 17.25 -13.52
CA THR A 106 5.23 15.77 -13.56
C THR A 106 6.31 15.18 -12.66
N LEU A 107 7.21 16.00 -12.11
CA LEU A 107 8.20 15.58 -11.11
C LEU A 107 7.66 15.66 -9.68
N THR A 108 6.53 16.34 -9.45
CA THR A 108 5.97 16.53 -8.09
C THR A 108 5.14 15.34 -7.60
N TYR A 109 4.72 14.47 -8.51
CA TYR A 109 3.99 13.25 -8.20
C TYR A 109 4.61 12.05 -8.92
N GLY A 110 4.69 10.92 -8.22
CA GLY A 110 5.20 9.67 -8.75
C GLY A 110 4.20 8.55 -8.52
N MET A 111 4.24 7.54 -9.39
CA MET A 111 3.50 6.30 -9.15
C MET A 111 4.49 5.25 -8.68
N SER A 112 4.44 4.90 -7.40
CA SER A 112 5.23 3.82 -6.82
C SER A 112 4.42 2.52 -6.82
N SER A 113 5.10 1.38 -6.71
CA SER A 113 4.43 0.13 -6.39
C SER A 113 3.90 0.20 -4.96
N ASN A 114 2.65 -0.21 -4.74
CA ASN A 114 2.09 -0.35 -3.40
C ASN A 114 2.44 -1.74 -2.87
N TRP A 115 3.22 -1.78 -1.79
CA TRP A 115 3.71 -2.98 -1.15
C TRP A 115 2.94 -3.32 0.15
N ASP A 116 1.87 -2.58 0.45
CA ASP A 116 1.06 -2.80 1.65
C ASP A 116 -0.16 -3.67 1.36
N MET A 117 -0.76 -3.54 0.18
CA MET A 117 -2.00 -4.24 -0.18
C MET A 117 -1.94 -4.85 -1.58
N ALA A 118 -2.39 -6.10 -1.67
CA ALA A 118 -2.53 -6.83 -2.90
C ALA A 118 -3.86 -6.50 -3.59
N LEU A 119 -3.81 -6.40 -4.91
CA LEU A 119 -4.98 -6.48 -5.77
C LEU A 119 -5.20 -7.95 -6.15
N LEU A 120 -6.47 -8.34 -6.27
CA LEU A 120 -6.86 -9.71 -6.55
C LEU A 120 -7.37 -9.81 -7.99
N LYS A 121 -6.86 -10.78 -8.75
CA LYS A 121 -7.38 -11.17 -10.08
C LYS A 121 -7.77 -12.66 -10.06
N PRO A 122 -8.79 -13.10 -10.80
CA PRO A 122 -9.03 -14.53 -10.98
C PRO A 122 -7.80 -15.20 -11.61
N GLY A 123 -7.34 -16.29 -11.00
CA GLY A 123 -6.11 -16.98 -11.40
C GLY A 123 -5.92 -18.27 -10.61
N LYS A 124 -4.72 -18.84 -10.66
CA LYS A 124 -4.37 -20.00 -9.84
C LYS A 124 -3.59 -19.53 -8.62
N ILE A 125 -3.95 -20.03 -7.46
CA ILE A 125 -3.25 -19.82 -6.20
C ILE A 125 -2.61 -21.13 -5.76
N SER A 126 -1.49 -21.05 -5.05
CA SER A 126 -0.96 -22.18 -4.31
C SER A 126 -1.53 -22.16 -2.89
N ILE A 127 -1.81 -23.34 -2.35
CA ILE A 127 -2.23 -23.54 -0.95
C ILE A 127 -1.41 -24.74 -0.43
N PRO A 128 -0.89 -24.71 0.80
CA PRO A 128 -0.22 -25.87 1.37
C PRO A 128 -1.22 -27.00 1.63
N GLU A 129 -0.82 -28.24 1.37
CA GLU A 129 -1.61 -29.41 1.77
C GLU A 129 -1.42 -29.68 3.27
N LEU A 130 -2.48 -29.51 4.06
CA LEU A 130 -2.46 -29.65 5.53
C LEU A 130 -3.16 -30.92 6.01
N SER A 131 -3.20 -31.96 5.19
CA SER A 131 -3.76 -33.27 5.55
C SER A 131 -2.89 -34.00 6.58
N ASN A 132 -1.57 -33.96 6.39
CA ASN A 132 -0.57 -34.56 7.27
C ASN A 132 0.77 -33.79 7.23
N ILE A 133 1.71 -34.10 8.13
CA ILE A 133 3.07 -33.57 8.06
C ILE A 133 3.82 -34.27 6.92
N SER A 134 4.28 -33.49 5.94
CA SER A 134 5.16 -34.01 4.89
C SER A 134 6.57 -34.22 5.45
N THR A 135 7.22 -35.30 5.05
CA THR A 135 8.52 -35.69 5.62
C THR A 135 9.68 -35.64 4.62
N LEU A 136 9.43 -35.16 3.40
CA LEU A 136 10.32 -35.34 2.24
C LEU A 136 11.74 -34.79 2.45
N ASN A 137 11.91 -33.77 3.29
CA ASN A 137 13.21 -33.15 3.55
C ASN A 137 13.99 -33.79 4.72
N LEU A 138 13.36 -34.67 5.52
CA LEU A 138 13.90 -35.13 6.82
C LEU A 138 13.77 -36.64 7.08
N VAL A 139 12.85 -37.35 6.43
CA VAL A 139 12.62 -38.80 6.63
C VAL A 139 12.57 -39.49 5.26
N ALA A 140 13.27 -40.62 5.13
CA ALA A 140 13.38 -41.37 3.89
C ALA A 140 11.99 -41.78 3.34
N PRO A 141 11.78 -41.75 2.00
CA PRO A 141 10.47 -41.89 1.35
C PRO A 141 9.83 -43.28 1.43
N SER A 142 10.43 -44.24 2.13
CA SER A 142 9.87 -45.59 2.28
C SER A 142 8.94 -45.65 3.49
N ASN A 143 7.64 -45.47 3.26
CA ASN A 143 6.54 -45.56 4.23
C ASN A 143 6.69 -44.58 5.40
N ILE A 144 5.88 -43.53 5.39
CA ILE A 144 5.84 -42.54 6.47
C ILE A 144 5.46 -43.26 7.77
N LEU A 145 6.47 -43.64 8.56
CA LEU A 145 6.25 -44.21 9.88
C LEU A 145 5.62 -43.12 10.75
N HIS A 146 4.52 -43.46 11.42
CA HIS A 146 3.83 -42.58 12.37
C HIS A 146 4.80 -41.95 13.38
N GLN A 147 5.78 -42.72 13.83
CA GLN A 147 6.91 -42.30 14.66
C GLN A 147 7.70 -41.12 14.10
N GLY A 148 7.98 -41.11 12.78
CA GLY A 148 8.66 -40.01 12.11
C GLY A 148 7.83 -38.73 12.11
N GLN A 149 6.51 -38.84 11.98
CA GLN A 149 5.60 -37.68 12.04
C GLN A 149 5.52 -37.11 13.45
N GLN A 150 5.48 -37.96 14.47
CA GLN A 150 5.53 -37.55 15.87
C GLN A 150 6.84 -36.81 16.20
N TYR A 151 7.99 -37.34 15.75
CA TYR A 151 9.28 -36.66 15.89
C TYR A 151 9.28 -35.29 15.19
N LEU A 152 8.77 -35.22 13.96
CA LEU A 152 8.70 -33.97 13.20
C LEU A 152 7.74 -32.96 13.81
N ALA A 153 6.59 -33.38 14.33
CA ALA A 153 5.65 -32.50 15.01
C ALA A 153 6.32 -31.76 16.17
N ASN A 154 7.08 -32.47 17.01
CA ASN A 154 7.85 -31.85 18.09
C ASN A 154 8.91 -30.88 17.55
N ARG A 155 9.66 -31.28 16.52
CA ARG A 155 10.69 -30.43 15.90
C ARG A 155 10.09 -29.19 15.25
N TYR A 156 8.93 -29.30 14.62
CA TYR A 156 8.22 -28.17 14.02
C TYR A 156 7.75 -27.18 15.08
N GLY A 157 7.24 -27.65 16.22
CA GLY A 157 6.90 -26.76 17.33
C GLY A 157 8.11 -25.98 17.84
N LEU A 158 9.28 -26.63 17.95
CA LEU A 158 10.54 -25.95 18.30
C LEU A 158 11.02 -24.97 17.22
N ILE A 159 11.00 -25.35 15.94
CA ILE A 159 11.36 -24.47 14.82
C ILE A 159 10.45 -23.25 14.80
N SER A 160 9.16 -23.42 15.12
CA SER A 160 8.18 -22.34 15.12
C SER A 160 8.52 -21.22 16.09
N LEU A 161 9.31 -21.48 17.15
CA LEU A 161 9.76 -20.45 18.09
C LEU A 161 10.67 -19.41 17.45
N THR A 162 11.22 -19.70 16.26
CA THR A 162 11.99 -18.73 15.47
C THR A 162 11.11 -17.74 14.71
N TYR A 163 9.80 -17.99 14.62
CA TYR A 163 8.86 -17.10 13.94
C TYR A 163 8.47 -15.93 14.83
N GLY A 164 8.34 -14.75 14.23
CA GLY A 164 7.82 -13.57 14.91
C GLY A 164 6.45 -13.86 15.52
N THR A 165 6.26 -13.41 16.76
CA THR A 165 4.99 -13.47 17.48
C THR A 165 4.47 -12.07 17.71
N ALA A 166 3.18 -11.87 17.49
CA ALA A 166 2.50 -10.61 17.75
C ALA A 166 1.20 -10.83 18.53
N PHE A 167 0.57 -9.74 18.95
CA PHE A 167 -0.71 -9.81 19.63
C PHE A 167 -1.84 -10.01 18.62
N MET A 168 -2.96 -10.59 19.05
CA MET A 168 -4.16 -10.77 18.20
C MET A 168 -4.69 -9.45 17.61
N GLU A 169 -4.42 -8.31 18.25
CA GLU A 169 -4.80 -6.98 17.76
C GLU A 169 -4.01 -6.55 16.50
N ASP A 170 -2.81 -7.09 16.34
CA ASP A 170 -1.90 -6.82 15.21
C ASP A 170 -2.14 -7.77 14.04
N GLN A 171 -3.21 -8.58 14.09
CA GLN A 171 -3.53 -9.53 13.03
C GLN A 171 -3.73 -8.78 11.69
N PRO A 172 -3.08 -9.23 10.61
CA PRO A 172 -3.14 -8.57 9.32
C PRO A 172 -4.56 -8.49 8.77
N VAL A 173 -4.84 -7.42 8.04
CA VAL A 173 -6.13 -7.26 7.36
C VAL A 173 -6.12 -8.09 6.07
N PRO A 174 -7.24 -8.71 5.67
CA PRO A 174 -7.32 -9.44 4.41
C PRO A 174 -6.83 -8.60 3.22
N ARG A 175 -6.04 -9.22 2.34
CA ARG A 175 -5.32 -8.64 1.18
C ARG A 175 -4.06 -7.85 1.52
N GLN A 176 -3.68 -7.71 2.77
CA GLN A 176 -2.36 -7.18 3.11
C GLN A 176 -1.28 -8.10 2.53
N LEU A 177 -0.24 -7.49 1.93
CA LEU A 177 0.90 -8.26 1.44
C LEU A 177 1.70 -8.78 2.63
N TRP A 178 2.19 -10.02 2.51
CA TRP A 178 2.91 -10.68 3.58
C TRP A 178 4.40 -10.87 3.24
N TYR A 179 5.25 -10.59 4.21
CA TYR A 179 6.70 -10.71 4.11
C TYR A 179 7.26 -11.75 5.09
N SER A 180 8.46 -12.26 4.80
CA SER A 180 9.10 -13.24 5.70
C SER A 180 9.49 -12.68 7.07
N SER A 181 9.51 -11.36 7.23
CA SER A 181 9.73 -10.68 8.51
C SER A 181 8.45 -10.58 9.36
N ASP A 182 7.29 -10.76 8.75
CA ASP A 182 6.01 -10.54 9.42
C ASP A 182 5.72 -11.70 10.40
N PRO A 183 5.08 -11.41 11.55
CA PRO A 183 4.87 -12.39 12.61
C PRO A 183 3.86 -13.45 12.18
N ALA A 184 4.28 -14.70 12.01
CA ALA A 184 3.38 -15.76 11.54
C ALA A 184 2.34 -16.21 12.59
N VAL A 185 2.59 -15.95 13.88
CA VAL A 185 1.73 -16.45 14.96
C VAL A 185 1.28 -15.31 15.87
N PHE A 186 -0.02 -15.28 16.17
CA PHE A 186 -0.69 -14.23 16.94
C PHE A 186 -1.25 -14.82 18.23
N CYS A 187 -0.92 -14.27 19.39
CA CYS A 187 -1.30 -14.85 20.69
C CYS A 187 -2.01 -13.83 21.58
N GLN A 188 -3.02 -14.28 22.34
CA GLN A 188 -3.65 -13.50 23.42
C GLN A 188 -4.22 -14.46 24.48
N GLY A 189 -3.67 -14.40 25.70
CA GLY A 189 -4.00 -15.35 26.77
C GLY A 189 -3.74 -16.79 26.34
N ASP A 190 -4.64 -17.72 26.64
CA ASP A 190 -4.51 -19.14 26.29
C ASP A 190 -4.75 -19.47 24.81
N ASN A 191 -5.04 -18.46 23.99
CA ASN A 191 -5.38 -18.66 22.59
C ASN A 191 -4.24 -18.15 21.69
N SER A 192 -3.78 -19.04 20.81
CA SER A 192 -2.86 -18.70 19.73
C SER A 192 -3.55 -18.92 18.39
N SER A 193 -3.30 -18.07 17.40
CA SER A 193 -3.81 -18.16 16.05
C SER A 193 -2.70 -18.05 15.01
N PHE A 194 -2.86 -18.74 13.89
CA PHE A 194 -1.99 -18.66 12.73
C PHE A 194 -2.79 -18.20 11.51
N ASP A 195 -2.20 -17.26 10.77
CA ASP A 195 -2.66 -16.88 9.43
C ASP A 195 -1.62 -17.38 8.43
N ASP A 196 -2.05 -18.23 7.49
CA ASP A 196 -1.19 -18.87 6.49
C ASP A 196 -0.54 -17.84 5.55
N PRO A 197 0.78 -17.59 5.68
CA PRO A 197 1.50 -16.79 4.75
C PRO A 197 2.17 -17.71 3.74
N ASN A 198 1.54 -17.86 2.59
CA ASN A 198 2.14 -18.63 1.52
C ASN A 198 3.45 -17.94 1.06
N TYR A 199 4.61 -18.58 1.21
CA TYR A 199 5.88 -18.00 0.76
C TYR A 199 6.03 -18.15 -0.77
N GLY A 200 5.35 -17.27 -1.52
CA GLY A 200 5.57 -17.02 -2.96
C GLY A 200 6.27 -15.67 -3.17
N LEU A 201 6.60 -15.33 -4.42
CA LEU A 201 7.20 -14.01 -4.75
C LEU A 201 6.30 -12.84 -4.29
N ILE A 202 4.99 -13.08 -4.26
CA ILE A 202 3.94 -12.18 -3.79
C ILE A 202 2.92 -13.06 -3.07
N SER A 203 2.65 -12.78 -1.80
CA SER A 203 1.60 -13.43 -1.03
C SER A 203 0.76 -12.41 -0.30
N ALA A 204 -0.51 -12.75 -0.13
CA ALA A 204 -1.47 -11.87 0.50
C ALA A 204 -2.28 -12.65 1.52
N VAL A 205 -2.57 -11.97 2.62
CA VAL A 205 -3.31 -12.51 3.75
C VAL A 205 -4.75 -12.80 3.33
N SER A 206 -5.20 -14.03 3.59
CA SER A 206 -6.60 -14.43 3.47
C SER A 206 -7.36 -14.11 4.77
N ASN A 207 -8.70 -14.17 4.79
CA ASN A 207 -9.44 -14.01 6.06
C ASN A 207 -9.57 -15.34 6.86
N ARG A 208 -8.73 -16.33 6.54
CA ARG A 208 -8.74 -17.64 7.18
C ARG A 208 -7.72 -17.64 8.30
N SER A 209 -8.15 -18.10 9.46
CA SER A 209 -7.32 -18.26 10.65
C SER A 209 -7.60 -19.61 11.29
N ILE A 210 -6.63 -20.12 12.04
CA ILE A 210 -6.80 -21.32 12.87
C ILE A 210 -6.29 -21.03 14.26
N ASN A 211 -7.06 -21.42 15.28
CA ASN A 211 -6.69 -21.26 16.67
C ASN A 211 -6.30 -22.59 17.33
N ALA A 212 -5.39 -22.52 18.30
CA ALA A 212 -5.28 -23.51 19.35
C ALA A 212 -5.61 -22.85 20.69
N SER A 213 -6.31 -23.62 21.52
CA SER A 213 -6.69 -23.24 22.87
C SER A 213 -6.29 -24.34 23.83
N THR A 214 -5.64 -23.96 24.93
CA THR A 214 -5.24 -24.89 25.99
C THR A 214 -5.85 -24.46 27.31
N ASN A 215 -6.58 -25.35 27.98
CA ASN A 215 -7.04 -25.12 29.34
C ASN A 215 -6.25 -26.01 30.30
N CYS A 216 -5.64 -25.41 31.33
CA CYS A 216 -4.81 -26.13 32.29
C CYS A 216 -5.35 -26.00 33.71
N ASP A 217 -5.27 -27.10 34.45
CA ASP A 217 -5.38 -27.14 35.91
C ASP A 217 -3.99 -27.34 36.51
N ALA A 218 -3.73 -26.78 37.70
CA ALA A 218 -2.42 -26.80 38.34
C ALA A 218 -2.51 -27.20 39.82
N TRP A 219 -1.61 -28.08 40.25
CA TRP A 219 -1.53 -28.56 41.62
C TRP A 219 -0.10 -28.57 42.16
N PRO A 220 0.11 -28.20 43.43
CA PRO A 220 1.43 -28.25 44.05
C PRO A 220 1.82 -29.71 44.36
N ILE A 221 3.09 -30.03 44.11
CA ILE A 221 3.65 -31.36 44.40
C ILE A 221 4.13 -31.41 45.85
N VAL A 222 3.70 -32.44 46.59
CA VAL A 222 4.02 -32.65 48.00
C VAL A 222 5.21 -33.59 48.21
N TRP A 223 5.46 -34.50 47.26
CA TRP A 223 6.61 -35.42 47.30
C TRP A 223 7.09 -35.78 45.89
N GLY A 224 8.40 -36.02 45.75
CA GLY A 224 9.03 -36.38 44.46
C GLY A 224 9.26 -35.19 43.50
N GLY A 225 9.00 -33.96 43.94
CA GLY A 225 9.09 -32.76 43.10
C GLY A 225 10.50 -32.37 42.63
N ASP A 226 11.54 -32.96 43.21
CA ASP A 226 12.94 -32.75 42.80
C ASP A 226 13.30 -33.45 41.47
N GLY A 227 12.43 -34.32 40.96
CA GLY A 227 12.64 -35.11 39.75
C GLY A 227 13.61 -36.28 39.93
N GLY A 228 14.01 -36.58 41.18
CA GLY A 228 14.91 -37.68 41.53
C GLY A 228 14.21 -39.03 41.61
N ASN A 229 12.89 -39.03 41.81
CA ASN A 229 12.05 -40.23 41.95
C ASN A 229 11.19 -40.45 40.69
N GLY A 230 10.80 -41.71 40.47
CA GLY A 230 9.90 -42.09 39.37
C GLY A 230 8.42 -41.87 39.68
N ASN A 231 8.06 -41.50 40.92
CA ASN A 231 6.70 -41.20 41.32
C ASN A 231 6.66 -39.83 41.98
N ILE A 232 5.56 -39.11 41.75
CA ILE A 232 5.24 -37.85 42.41
C ILE A 232 3.89 -37.98 43.11
N THR A 233 3.72 -37.27 44.22
CA THR A 233 2.38 -37.04 44.77
C THR A 233 2.06 -35.56 44.76
N PHE A 234 0.87 -35.23 44.27
CA PHE A 234 0.37 -33.86 44.22
C PHE A 234 -0.97 -33.77 44.93
N ARG A 235 -1.28 -32.59 45.45
CA ARG A 235 -2.47 -32.35 46.25
C ARG A 235 -3.58 -31.76 45.40
N THR A 236 -4.67 -32.51 45.23
CA THR A 236 -5.93 -32.03 44.65
C THR A 236 -6.94 -31.71 45.75
N ASP A 237 -8.09 -31.16 45.35
CA ASP A 237 -9.21 -30.89 46.27
C ASP A 237 -9.80 -32.19 46.86
N ASP A 238 -9.64 -33.32 46.16
CA ASP A 238 -10.15 -34.65 46.53
C ASP A 238 -9.15 -35.49 47.33
N GLY A 239 -7.90 -35.04 47.47
CA GLY A 239 -6.85 -35.71 48.25
C GLY A 239 -5.47 -35.65 47.61
N ASP A 240 -4.52 -36.38 48.21
CA ASP A 240 -3.18 -36.54 47.63
C ASP A 240 -3.23 -37.69 46.61
N LEU A 241 -2.90 -37.41 45.34
CA LEU A 241 -2.87 -38.39 44.24
C LEU A 241 -1.42 -38.71 43.87
N GLU A 242 -1.16 -39.96 43.52
CA GLU A 242 0.15 -40.44 43.05
C GLU A 242 0.17 -40.59 41.54
N PHE A 243 1.24 -40.12 40.90
CA PHE A 243 1.44 -40.19 39.45
C PHE A 243 2.86 -40.60 39.11
N SER A 244 3.03 -41.47 38.12
CA SER A 244 4.33 -41.95 37.67
C SER A 244 4.92 -41.00 36.64
N VAL A 245 6.18 -40.60 36.83
CA VAL A 245 6.94 -39.73 35.93
C VAL A 245 8.28 -40.37 35.56
N PRO A 246 8.78 -40.14 34.34
CA PRO A 246 10.08 -40.66 33.94
C PRO A 246 11.18 -40.00 34.78
N TRP A 247 12.17 -40.81 35.18
CA TRP A 247 13.31 -40.35 35.95
C TRP A 247 14.08 -39.25 35.19
N GLN A 248 14.19 -38.06 35.79
CA GLN A 248 14.79 -36.89 35.13
C GLN A 248 16.29 -36.77 35.40
N GLY A 249 16.79 -37.36 36.49
CA GLY A 249 18.19 -37.34 36.91
C GLY A 249 18.78 -35.95 37.23
N PHE A 250 18.04 -34.87 36.96
CA PHE A 250 18.43 -33.47 37.10
C PHE A 250 17.22 -32.60 37.43
N GLN A 251 17.51 -31.44 38.02
CA GLN A 251 16.55 -30.46 38.55
C GLN A 251 16.19 -29.41 37.50
N ASN A 252 15.14 -28.62 37.76
CA ASN A 252 14.75 -27.43 36.99
C ASN A 252 14.50 -27.74 35.51
N ARG A 253 13.52 -28.61 35.27
CA ARG A 253 13.08 -29.01 33.93
C ARG A 253 11.56 -29.17 33.92
N ALA A 254 10.96 -28.86 32.79
CA ALA A 254 9.57 -29.18 32.52
C ALA A 254 9.51 -30.45 31.65
N THR A 255 8.81 -31.46 32.14
CA THR A 255 8.53 -32.70 31.44
C THR A 255 7.08 -32.70 30.98
N PHE A 256 6.87 -32.78 29.67
CA PHE A 256 5.54 -32.86 29.06
C PHE A 256 5.29 -34.31 28.72
N LEU A 257 4.19 -34.86 29.21
CA LEU A 257 3.78 -36.26 29.05
C LEU A 257 2.44 -36.30 28.32
N LEU A 258 2.34 -37.15 27.31
CA LEU A 258 1.10 -37.41 26.61
C LEU A 258 0.28 -38.44 27.39
N ASP A 259 -0.96 -38.10 27.72
CA ASP A 259 -1.96 -39.06 28.19
C ASP A 259 -2.68 -39.66 26.98
N THR A 260 -2.42 -40.94 26.70
CA THR A 260 -3.02 -41.69 25.59
C THR A 260 -4.32 -42.38 25.98
N GLU A 261 -4.63 -42.49 27.27
CA GLU A 261 -5.83 -43.16 27.78
C GLU A 261 -7.05 -42.24 27.69
N ARG A 262 -6.85 -40.93 27.86
CA ARG A 262 -7.92 -39.93 27.76
C ARG A 262 -8.15 -39.46 26.32
N ASP A 263 -9.20 -39.97 25.71
CA ASP A 263 -9.71 -39.45 24.44
C ASP A 263 -10.69 -38.29 24.64
N CYS A 264 -10.28 -37.08 24.24
CA CYS A 264 -11.11 -35.88 24.23
C CYS A 264 -11.53 -35.45 22.81
N GLY A 265 -11.28 -36.29 21.80
CA GLY A 265 -11.70 -36.12 20.41
C GLY A 265 -10.54 -35.95 19.41
N PRO A 266 -10.83 -35.99 18.09
CA PRO A 266 -9.82 -36.11 17.02
C PRO A 266 -8.93 -34.88 16.78
N ARG A 267 -9.18 -33.76 17.47
CA ARG A 267 -8.39 -32.52 17.41
C ARG A 267 -7.98 -32.06 18.80
N CYS A 268 -8.00 -32.99 19.75
CA CYS A 268 -7.87 -32.74 21.17
C CYS A 268 -6.88 -33.72 21.78
N SER A 269 -6.09 -33.28 22.76
CA SER A 269 -5.20 -34.17 23.51
C SER A 269 -4.95 -33.65 24.91
N VAL A 270 -4.75 -34.57 25.86
CA VAL A 270 -4.42 -34.23 27.24
C VAL A 270 -2.92 -34.36 27.44
N ILE A 271 -2.31 -33.29 27.97
CA ILE A 271 -0.88 -33.23 28.25
C ILE A 271 -0.69 -32.95 29.73
N ASN A 272 0.01 -33.85 30.39
CA ASN A 272 0.44 -33.68 31.76
C ASN A 272 1.81 -33.01 31.78
N VAL A 273 2.02 -32.03 32.65
CA VAL A 273 3.28 -31.31 32.76
C VAL A 273 3.80 -31.45 34.17
N PHE A 274 5.03 -31.95 34.29
CA PHE A 274 5.76 -32.00 35.55
C PHE A 274 6.87 -30.96 35.55
N GLU A 275 6.74 -29.95 36.41
CA GLU A 275 7.74 -28.91 36.65
C GLU A 275 8.60 -29.32 37.86
N SER A 276 9.79 -29.86 37.58
CA SER A 276 10.72 -30.31 38.61
C SER A 276 11.45 -29.13 39.26
N SER A 277 11.40 -29.03 40.59
CA SER A 277 12.01 -27.95 41.38
C SER A 277 12.20 -28.37 42.84
N PHE A 278 13.25 -27.85 43.49
CA PHE A 278 13.46 -28.04 44.94
C PHE A 278 12.56 -27.17 45.81
N THR A 279 12.16 -26.02 45.27
CA THR A 279 11.49 -24.99 46.06
C THR A 279 10.01 -24.88 45.75
N SER A 280 9.63 -25.09 44.49
CA SER A 280 8.26 -24.92 44.01
C SER A 280 7.94 -25.88 42.86
N PRO A 281 7.87 -27.20 43.11
CA PRO A 281 7.46 -28.16 42.09
C PRO A 281 5.95 -28.11 41.85
N TRP A 282 5.55 -28.18 40.58
CA TRP A 282 4.15 -28.11 40.15
C TRP A 282 3.81 -29.21 39.15
N PHE A 283 2.57 -29.67 39.23
CA PHE A 283 1.97 -30.59 38.27
C PHE A 283 0.82 -29.87 37.56
N TYR A 284 0.74 -30.02 36.24
CA TYR A 284 -0.33 -29.45 35.43
C TYR A 284 -0.99 -30.54 34.60
N GLU A 285 -2.31 -30.43 34.44
CA GLU A 285 -3.06 -31.22 33.47
C GLU A 285 -3.69 -30.25 32.47
N CYS A 286 -3.32 -30.37 31.21
CA CYS A 286 -3.68 -29.42 30.18
C CYS A 286 -4.44 -30.10 29.04
N ASN A 287 -5.65 -29.62 28.78
CA ASN A 287 -6.43 -30.02 27.62
C ASN A 287 -6.14 -29.10 26.43
N VAL A 288 -5.50 -29.65 25.39
CA VAL A 288 -5.07 -28.92 24.20
C VAL A 288 -6.03 -29.21 23.05
N THR A 289 -6.61 -28.16 22.48
CA THR A 289 -7.59 -28.28 21.39
C THR A 289 -7.19 -27.44 20.19
N ILE A 290 -7.24 -28.04 18.99
CA ILE A 290 -7.02 -27.34 17.72
C ILE A 290 -8.38 -27.05 17.07
N GLY A 291 -8.74 -25.77 16.98
CA GLY A 291 -10.00 -25.36 16.37
C GLY A 291 -10.03 -25.60 14.86
N ALA A 292 -11.22 -25.53 14.28
CA ALA A 292 -11.39 -25.59 12.84
C ALA A 292 -10.90 -24.28 12.19
N VAL A 293 -10.46 -24.37 10.93
CA VAL A 293 -10.05 -23.18 10.18
C VAL A 293 -11.29 -22.31 9.93
N ALA A 294 -11.23 -21.04 10.29
CA ALA A 294 -12.31 -20.08 10.09
C ALA A 294 -12.41 -19.66 8.61
N ASN A 295 -13.63 -19.33 8.16
CA ASN A 295 -13.91 -18.80 6.82
C ASN A 295 -13.42 -19.67 5.64
N VAL A 296 -13.48 -20.98 5.82
CA VAL A 296 -13.15 -21.95 4.79
C VAL A 296 -14.24 -22.05 3.73
N THR A 297 -13.83 -22.11 2.46
CA THR A 297 -14.74 -22.34 1.33
C THR A 297 -14.58 -23.72 0.70
N ARG A 298 -13.42 -24.37 0.91
CA ARG A 298 -13.07 -25.67 0.34
C ARG A 298 -12.48 -26.59 1.38
N GLU A 299 -12.78 -27.87 1.30
CA GLU A 299 -12.27 -28.88 2.22
C GLU A 299 -10.73 -28.91 2.29
N ILE A 300 -10.06 -28.66 1.16
CA ILE A 300 -8.60 -28.67 1.07
C ILE A 300 -7.91 -27.52 1.82
N GLU A 301 -8.67 -26.52 2.26
CA GLU A 301 -8.19 -25.41 3.08
C GLU A 301 -8.26 -25.75 4.58
N GLN A 302 -8.87 -26.89 4.95
CA GLN A 302 -8.90 -27.35 6.32
C GLN A 302 -7.61 -28.07 6.70
N VAL A 303 -7.27 -27.97 7.98
CA VAL A 303 -6.27 -28.84 8.61
C VAL A 303 -6.90 -30.21 8.86
N GLY A 304 -6.30 -31.25 8.30
CA GLY A 304 -6.73 -32.63 8.47
C GLY A 304 -6.67 -33.09 9.93
N PRO A 305 -7.50 -34.06 10.34
CA PRO A 305 -7.58 -34.51 11.73
C PRO A 305 -6.25 -35.10 12.21
N ALA A 306 -5.51 -35.81 11.34
CA ALA A 306 -4.20 -36.37 11.69
C ALA A 306 -3.17 -35.28 12.05
N LEU A 307 -3.07 -34.21 11.23
CA LEU A 307 -2.18 -33.09 11.53
C LEU A 307 -2.63 -32.32 12.78
N ALA A 308 -3.94 -32.13 12.96
CA ALA A 308 -4.48 -31.47 14.15
C ALA A 308 -4.15 -32.25 15.44
N GLN A 309 -4.31 -33.57 15.42
CA GLN A 309 -3.96 -34.45 16.54
C GLN A 309 -2.44 -34.44 16.81
N LEU A 310 -1.61 -34.52 15.76
CA LEU A 310 -0.15 -34.39 15.94
C LEU A 310 0.23 -33.03 16.54
N ALA A 311 -0.43 -31.95 16.12
CA ALA A 311 -0.19 -30.61 16.64
C ALA A 311 -0.61 -30.47 18.11
N SER A 312 -1.74 -31.03 18.53
CA SER A 312 -2.18 -30.98 19.94
C SER A 312 -1.23 -31.73 20.85
N GLN A 313 -0.66 -32.86 20.41
CA GLN A 313 0.25 -33.69 21.22
C GLN A 313 1.72 -33.25 21.14
N SER A 314 2.05 -32.47 20.11
CA SER A 314 3.42 -32.25 19.62
C SER A 314 4.48 -31.92 20.67
N ILE A 315 4.14 -31.16 21.70
CA ILE A 315 5.08 -30.75 22.75
C ILE A 315 5.60 -31.93 23.57
N ALA A 316 4.84 -33.02 23.69
CA ALA A 316 5.24 -34.24 24.41
C ALA A 316 5.80 -35.33 23.47
N LEU A 317 5.63 -35.21 22.16
CA LEU A 317 5.99 -36.24 21.19
C LEU A 317 7.51 -36.38 20.99
N ARG A 318 7.99 -37.61 20.82
CA ARG A 318 9.38 -37.92 20.42
C ARG A 318 9.53 -38.90 19.27
N GLY A 319 8.44 -39.56 18.88
CA GLY A 319 8.47 -40.61 17.86
C GLY A 319 8.84 -42.00 18.40
N TYR A 320 8.90 -42.17 19.71
CA TYR A 320 9.00 -43.48 20.34
C TYR A 320 8.38 -43.42 21.74
N THR A 321 7.84 -44.54 22.20
CA THR A 321 7.23 -44.70 23.54
C THR A 321 8.25 -45.29 24.50
N TYR A 322 8.07 -45.01 25.78
CA TYR A 322 8.85 -45.61 26.86
C TYR A 322 7.90 -46.42 27.74
N THR A 323 8.18 -47.71 27.88
CA THR A 323 7.42 -48.59 28.76
C THR A 323 7.94 -48.44 30.19
N PHE A 324 7.07 -48.00 31.10
CA PHE A 324 7.39 -47.98 32.53
C PHE A 324 6.84 -49.24 33.19
N THR A 325 7.69 -50.00 33.88
CA THR A 325 7.21 -51.11 34.71
C THR A 325 6.65 -50.52 36.00
N SER A 326 5.32 -50.37 36.07
CA SER A 326 4.62 -50.05 37.30
C SER A 326 5.00 -51.08 38.37
N THR A 327 5.58 -50.63 39.47
CA THR A 327 5.98 -51.48 40.61
C THR A 327 4.80 -52.09 41.36
N ASN A 328 3.56 -51.74 40.97
CA ASN A 328 2.31 -52.33 41.47
C ASN A 328 1.70 -53.38 40.52
N ALA A 329 2.41 -53.81 39.46
CA ALA A 329 1.99 -54.94 38.64
C ALA A 329 2.29 -56.28 39.35
N THR A 330 1.60 -56.55 40.46
CA THR A 330 1.59 -57.88 41.07
C THR A 330 0.64 -58.80 40.30
N THR A 331 0.96 -59.10 39.06
CA THR A 331 0.60 -60.31 38.30
C THR A 331 1.05 -60.08 36.87
N ALA A 332 2.22 -60.60 36.53
CA ALA A 332 2.58 -60.88 35.15
C ALA A 332 1.69 -62.05 34.67
N ASP A 333 0.50 -61.72 34.20
CA ASP A 333 -0.37 -62.63 33.45
C ASP A 333 -1.14 -61.78 32.43
N ASP A 334 -1.01 -62.16 31.16
CA ASP A 334 -1.49 -61.51 29.92
C ASP A 334 -0.87 -60.15 29.55
N GLY A 335 -0.11 -60.16 28.44
CA GLY A 335 0.62 -59.02 27.87
C GLY A 335 -0.24 -57.96 27.21
N ASP A 336 -1.02 -57.21 27.99
CA ASP A 336 -1.95 -56.18 27.47
C ASP A 336 -2.08 -54.90 28.34
N SER A 337 -1.08 -54.54 29.16
CA SER A 337 -1.07 -53.24 29.86
C SER A 337 0.34 -52.76 30.18
N ASP A 338 1.18 -52.69 29.15
CA ASP A 338 2.38 -51.87 29.18
C ASP A 338 1.95 -50.43 28.86
N ASP A 339 1.88 -49.55 29.87
CA ASP A 339 1.55 -48.13 29.67
C ASP A 339 2.66 -47.47 28.82
N GLU A 340 2.43 -47.39 27.52
CA GLU A 340 3.34 -46.77 26.57
C GLU A 340 3.30 -45.23 26.70
N LEU A 341 4.24 -44.68 27.47
CA LEU A 341 4.30 -43.25 27.75
C LEU A 341 5.18 -42.51 26.74
N GLN A 342 4.64 -41.50 26.06
CA GLN A 342 5.44 -40.52 25.33
C GLN A 342 5.65 -39.27 26.17
N TYR A 343 6.90 -38.81 26.24
CA TYR A 343 7.23 -37.59 26.96
C TYR A 343 8.40 -36.86 26.32
N ALA A 344 8.45 -35.55 26.51
CA ALA A 344 9.59 -34.70 26.16
C ALA A 344 10.01 -33.86 27.36
N VAL A 345 11.31 -33.62 27.49
CA VAL A 345 11.90 -32.89 28.61
C VAL A 345 12.59 -31.64 28.08
N TYR A 346 12.24 -30.48 28.64
CA TYR A 346 12.81 -29.20 28.29
C TYR A 346 13.53 -28.57 29.50
N PRO A 347 14.81 -28.17 29.36
CA PRO A 347 15.53 -27.46 30.42
C PRO A 347 14.89 -26.10 30.74
N ALA A 348 14.96 -25.69 32.02
CA ALA A 348 14.40 -24.40 32.48
C ALA A 348 15.02 -23.17 31.81
N GLU A 349 16.20 -23.30 31.20
CA GLU A 349 16.83 -22.22 30.45
C GLU A 349 16.16 -21.96 29.09
N THR A 350 15.34 -22.90 28.61
CA THR A 350 14.61 -22.76 27.34
C THR A 350 13.26 -22.09 27.57
N TYR A 351 12.74 -21.39 26.55
CA TYR A 351 11.44 -20.71 26.61
C TYR A 351 10.29 -21.65 27.05
N ILE A 352 10.27 -22.89 26.54
CA ILE A 352 9.23 -23.89 26.85
C ILE A 352 9.42 -24.50 28.24
N GLY A 353 10.68 -24.68 28.66
CA GLY A 353 10.99 -25.34 29.93
C GLY A 353 10.95 -24.42 31.15
N GLN A 354 10.76 -23.10 30.97
CA GLN A 354 10.79 -22.15 32.07
C GLN A 354 9.72 -22.48 33.12
N PRO A 355 10.05 -22.39 34.43
CA PRO A 355 9.11 -22.67 35.50
C PRO A 355 7.95 -21.67 35.47
N GLN A 356 6.70 -22.17 35.56
CA GLN A 356 5.49 -21.36 35.56
C GLN A 356 4.91 -21.16 36.96
N ASN A 357 5.43 -21.87 37.98
CA ASN A 357 5.07 -21.68 39.40
C ASN A 357 3.55 -21.73 39.68
N GLY A 358 2.82 -22.62 39.01
CA GLY A 358 1.38 -22.81 39.17
C GLY A 358 0.51 -21.91 38.30
N SER A 359 1.11 -21.10 37.42
CA SER A 359 0.35 -20.27 36.47
C SER A 359 -0.20 -21.11 35.32
N THR A 360 -1.53 -21.30 35.31
CA THR A 360 -2.24 -22.06 34.27
C THR A 360 -2.31 -21.31 32.94
N GLU A 361 -2.48 -19.99 32.97
CA GLU A 361 -2.58 -19.15 31.77
C GLU A 361 -1.27 -19.14 30.96
N THR A 362 -0.13 -18.99 31.63
CA THR A 362 1.16 -18.96 30.93
C THR A 362 1.56 -20.34 30.42
N MET A 363 1.26 -21.41 31.17
CA MET A 363 1.47 -22.78 30.70
C MET A 363 0.56 -23.10 29.49
N GLY A 364 -0.71 -22.69 29.56
CA GLY A 364 -1.67 -22.80 28.46
C GLY A 364 -1.19 -22.09 27.20
N LEU A 365 -0.73 -20.84 27.33
CA LEU A 365 -0.15 -20.07 26.23
C LEU A 365 1.10 -20.74 25.62
N ILE A 366 2.02 -21.28 26.42
CA ILE A 366 3.22 -21.98 25.92
C ILE A 366 2.81 -23.18 25.06
N ILE A 367 1.88 -24.00 25.56
CA ILE A 367 1.42 -25.20 24.85
C ILE A 367 0.65 -24.81 23.58
N SER A 368 -0.28 -23.86 23.66
CA SER A 368 -1.05 -23.38 22.50
C SER A 368 -0.16 -22.76 21.43
N ARG A 369 0.84 -21.97 21.82
CA ARG A 369 1.82 -21.39 20.89
C ARG A 369 2.65 -22.46 20.20
N PHE A 370 3.04 -23.50 20.93
CA PHE A 370 3.79 -24.63 20.39
C PHE A 370 2.94 -25.38 19.36
N SER A 371 1.69 -25.71 19.70
CA SER A 371 0.75 -26.44 18.84
C SER A 371 0.38 -25.68 17.55
N VAL A 372 0.02 -24.40 17.64
CA VAL A 372 -0.21 -23.57 16.44
C VAL A 372 1.07 -23.44 15.61
N GLY A 373 2.22 -23.37 16.29
CA GLY A 373 3.53 -23.35 15.66
C GLY A 373 3.81 -24.54 14.76
N VAL A 374 3.36 -25.74 15.14
CA VAL A 374 3.48 -26.95 14.30
C VAL A 374 2.74 -26.77 12.98
N ILE A 375 1.50 -26.26 13.04
CA ILE A 375 0.67 -26.01 11.86
C ILE A 375 1.32 -24.93 10.99
N ALA A 376 1.88 -23.88 11.61
CA ALA A 376 2.56 -22.80 10.91
C ALA A 376 3.78 -23.28 10.11
N VAL A 377 4.61 -24.14 10.70
CA VAL A 377 5.77 -24.74 10.02
C VAL A 377 5.31 -25.73 8.96
N ALA A 378 4.31 -26.56 9.24
CA ALA A 378 3.73 -27.47 8.25
C ALA A 378 3.17 -26.73 7.04
N ALA A 379 2.47 -25.61 7.23
CA ALA A 379 1.95 -24.77 6.14
C ALA A 379 3.06 -24.17 5.27
N ARG A 380 4.25 -23.94 5.83
CA ARG A 380 5.40 -23.43 5.08
C ARG A 380 6.10 -24.52 4.27
N ASP A 381 6.30 -25.68 4.88
CA ASP A 381 7.21 -26.71 4.38
C ASP A 381 6.50 -27.83 3.62
N ASN A 382 5.19 -28.03 3.84
CA ASN A 382 4.42 -29.02 3.09
C ASN A 382 4.31 -28.67 1.61
N ASP A 383 4.07 -29.73 0.81
CA ASP A 383 3.83 -29.60 -0.62
C ASP A 383 2.65 -28.67 -0.89
N LYS A 384 2.83 -27.82 -1.90
CA LYS A 384 1.83 -26.83 -2.29
C LYS A 384 1.05 -27.32 -3.49
N ILE A 385 -0.26 -27.32 -3.36
CA ILE A 385 -1.19 -27.65 -4.43
C ILE A 385 -1.66 -26.38 -5.13
N SER A 386 -1.90 -26.46 -6.45
CA SER A 386 -2.43 -25.34 -7.23
C SER A 386 -3.94 -25.47 -7.36
N VAL A 387 -4.67 -24.47 -6.87
CA VAL A 387 -6.14 -24.42 -6.91
C VAL A 387 -6.56 -23.11 -7.58
N ASP A 388 -7.69 -23.12 -8.29
CA ASP A 388 -8.26 -21.90 -8.84
C ASP A 388 -8.65 -20.94 -7.72
N GLY A 389 -8.40 -19.65 -7.85
CA GLY A 389 -8.65 -18.68 -6.80
C GLY A 389 -8.39 -17.26 -7.25
N HIS A 390 -8.11 -16.39 -6.29
CA HIS A 390 -7.80 -14.99 -6.54
C HIS A 390 -6.30 -14.77 -6.33
N GLU A 391 -5.55 -14.71 -7.44
CA GLU A 391 -4.11 -14.50 -7.42
C GLU A 391 -3.80 -13.05 -6.98
N PRO A 392 -2.95 -12.86 -5.95
CA PRO A 392 -2.53 -11.54 -5.51
C PRO A 392 -1.49 -10.96 -6.47
N PHE A 393 -1.59 -9.66 -6.75
CA PHE A 393 -0.56 -8.91 -7.45
C PHE A 393 -0.37 -7.52 -6.84
N VAL A 394 0.85 -7.01 -6.94
CA VAL A 394 1.27 -5.73 -6.39
C VAL A 394 0.60 -4.59 -7.18
N GLY A 395 -0.14 -3.75 -6.46
CA GLY A 395 -0.79 -2.56 -7.01
C GLY A 395 0.18 -1.40 -7.20
N ALA A 396 -0.35 -0.25 -7.61
CA ALA A 396 0.41 0.99 -7.62
C ALA A 396 -0.24 2.01 -6.69
N GLU A 397 0.54 2.89 -6.09
CA GLU A 397 0.08 3.98 -5.23
C GLU A 397 0.61 5.31 -5.77
N LEU A 398 -0.20 6.36 -5.64
CA LEU A 398 0.20 7.70 -6.00
C LEU A 398 0.92 8.35 -4.81
N THR A 399 2.23 8.49 -4.92
CA THR A 399 3.04 9.21 -3.94
C THR A 399 3.29 10.63 -4.43
N VAL A 400 2.65 11.60 -3.77
CA VAL A 400 2.93 13.03 -4.00
C VAL A 400 4.07 13.41 -3.07
N SER A 401 5.30 13.38 -3.59
CA SER A 401 6.52 13.55 -2.78
C SER A 401 6.62 14.93 -2.15
N HIS A 402 6.07 15.96 -2.78
CA HIS A 402 6.17 17.33 -2.28
C HIS A 402 4.89 18.13 -2.56
N TRP A 403 3.97 18.15 -1.58
CA TRP A 403 2.75 18.94 -1.66
C TRP A 403 3.02 20.45 -1.77
N ASP A 404 4.06 20.94 -1.13
CA ASP A 404 4.42 22.36 -1.17
C ASP A 404 4.77 22.83 -2.58
N TRP A 405 5.58 22.05 -3.31
CA TRP A 405 5.95 22.36 -4.69
C TRP A 405 4.76 22.20 -5.64
N ALA A 406 3.94 21.16 -5.47
CA ALA A 406 2.73 20.97 -6.26
C ALA A 406 1.76 22.16 -6.10
N ASN A 407 1.51 22.58 -4.85
CA ASN A 407 0.67 23.74 -4.53
C ASN A 407 1.28 25.04 -5.08
N ALA A 408 2.58 25.25 -4.92
CA ALA A 408 3.26 26.44 -5.42
C ALA A 408 3.13 26.59 -6.94
N ILE A 409 3.32 25.51 -7.71
CA ILE A 409 3.19 25.54 -9.17
C ILE A 409 1.73 25.83 -9.59
N LEU A 410 0.76 25.16 -8.97
CA LEU A 410 -0.67 25.35 -9.30
C LEU A 410 -1.16 26.76 -8.93
N ILE A 411 -0.73 27.30 -7.79
CA ILE A 411 -1.08 28.66 -7.37
C ILE A 411 -0.38 29.70 -8.26
N LEU A 412 0.91 29.52 -8.56
CA LEU A 412 1.66 30.44 -9.42
C LEU A 412 1.05 30.51 -10.83
N THR A 413 0.61 29.37 -11.38
CA THR A 413 -0.03 29.32 -12.70
C THR A 413 -1.40 30.02 -12.70
N ALA A 414 -2.21 29.84 -11.66
CA ALA A 414 -3.46 30.57 -11.48
C ALA A 414 -3.24 32.08 -11.34
N ILE A 415 -2.31 32.52 -10.49
CA ILE A 415 -1.97 33.93 -10.29
C ILE A 415 -1.45 34.56 -11.60
N ALA A 416 -0.55 33.87 -12.31
CA ALA A 416 -0.02 34.35 -13.58
C ALA A 416 -1.14 34.56 -14.62
N GLN A 417 -2.14 33.66 -14.68
CA GLN A 417 -3.28 33.81 -15.58
C GLN A 417 -4.17 34.99 -15.22
N VAL A 418 -4.48 35.16 -13.93
CA VAL A 418 -5.25 36.33 -13.47
C VAL A 418 -4.50 37.62 -13.79
N ALA A 419 -3.19 37.67 -13.55
CA ALA A 419 -2.37 38.82 -13.87
C ALA A 419 -2.38 39.14 -15.38
N MET A 420 -2.27 38.13 -16.25
CA MET A 420 -2.35 38.33 -17.70
C MET A 420 -3.73 38.84 -18.15
N ALA A 421 -4.82 38.32 -17.58
CA ALA A 421 -6.17 38.80 -17.86
C ALA A 421 -6.34 40.28 -17.44
N LEU A 422 -5.84 40.65 -16.26
CA LEU A 422 -5.86 42.04 -15.77
C LEU A 422 -5.05 42.98 -16.65
N VAL A 423 -3.85 42.56 -17.10
CA VAL A 423 -3.02 43.35 -18.02
C VAL A 423 -3.75 43.57 -19.34
N ASN A 424 -4.36 42.52 -19.91
CA ASN A 424 -5.15 42.64 -21.14
C ASN A 424 -6.29 43.64 -20.98
N PHE A 425 -7.06 43.54 -19.91
CA PHE A 425 -8.14 44.47 -19.61
C PHE A 425 -7.68 45.92 -19.43
N TRP A 426 -6.51 46.12 -18.80
CA TRP A 426 -5.93 47.45 -18.63
C TRP A 426 -5.48 48.06 -19.96
N VAL A 427 -4.86 47.26 -20.83
CA VAL A 427 -4.35 47.71 -22.14
C VAL A 427 -5.50 48.01 -23.10
N THR A 428 -6.53 47.15 -23.18
CA THR A 428 -7.68 47.38 -24.06
C THR A 428 -8.46 48.65 -23.70
N ARG A 429 -8.47 49.03 -22.42
CA ARG A 429 -9.06 50.31 -21.98
C ARG A 429 -8.24 51.54 -22.37
N LYS A 430 -6.92 51.40 -22.53
CA LYS A 430 -6.00 52.52 -22.78
C LYS A 430 -5.64 52.75 -24.23
N VAL A 431 -5.72 51.72 -25.08
CA VAL A 431 -5.26 51.78 -26.47
C VAL A 431 -6.36 51.29 -27.39
N ILE A 432 -6.66 52.07 -28.43
CA ILE A 432 -7.56 51.67 -29.50
C ILE A 432 -6.79 50.71 -30.41
N LEU A 433 -7.14 49.42 -30.37
CA LEU A 433 -6.54 48.42 -31.26
C LEU A 433 -7.19 48.53 -32.64
N PRO A 434 -6.40 48.66 -33.73
CA PRO A 434 -6.91 48.48 -35.08
C PRO A 434 -7.42 47.04 -35.25
N SER A 435 -8.45 46.84 -36.07
CA SER A 435 -8.84 45.50 -36.51
C SER A 435 -7.62 44.78 -37.10
N ASN A 436 -7.42 43.50 -36.73
CA ASN A 436 -6.28 42.63 -37.13
C ASN A 436 -6.16 42.36 -38.66
N GLY A 437 -6.64 43.27 -39.52
CA GLY A 437 -6.40 43.24 -40.94
C GLY A 437 -4.98 43.70 -41.25
N ILE A 438 -4.19 42.83 -41.90
CA ILE A 438 -2.83 43.13 -42.39
C ILE A 438 -2.81 44.43 -43.22
N VAL A 439 -3.92 44.75 -43.88
CA VAL A 439 -4.10 45.97 -44.69
C VAL A 439 -4.30 47.22 -43.83
N ASP A 440 -4.97 47.12 -42.68
CA ASP A 440 -5.19 48.24 -41.76
C ASP A 440 -3.91 48.54 -40.96
N GLU A 441 -3.18 47.50 -40.54
CA GLU A 441 -1.85 47.66 -39.94
C GLU A 441 -0.87 48.33 -40.91
N ALA A 442 -0.85 47.91 -42.17
CA ALA A 442 0.01 48.49 -43.20
C ALA A 442 -0.37 49.94 -43.53
N ARG A 443 -1.66 50.31 -43.47
CA ARG A 443 -2.13 51.68 -43.70
C ARG A 443 -1.67 52.65 -42.61
N ILE A 444 -1.62 52.20 -41.35
CA ILE A 444 -1.17 53.02 -40.22
C ILE A 444 0.37 53.14 -40.22
N LEU A 445 1.10 52.09 -40.60
CA LEU A 445 2.57 52.10 -40.63
C LEU A 445 3.17 52.85 -41.84
N ARG A 446 2.44 52.92 -42.97
CA ARG A 446 2.93 53.55 -44.20
C ARG A 446 3.38 55.01 -44.04
N PRO A 447 2.66 55.93 -43.37
CA PRO A 447 3.13 57.30 -43.18
C PRO A 447 4.35 57.40 -42.25
N MET A 448 4.49 56.53 -41.26
CA MET A 448 5.66 56.53 -40.36
C MET A 448 6.96 56.10 -41.04
N MET A 449 6.90 55.18 -42.01
CA MET A 449 8.08 54.73 -42.76
C MET A 449 8.55 55.71 -43.84
N VAL A 450 7.71 56.68 -44.23
CA VAL A 450 8.06 57.67 -45.26
C VAL A 450 8.89 58.82 -44.69
N GLU A 451 8.77 59.09 -43.39
CA GLU A 451 9.41 60.25 -42.75
C GLU A 451 10.77 59.92 -42.11
N GLU A 452 10.99 58.67 -41.67
CA GLU A 452 12.34 58.16 -41.34
C GLU A 452 13.04 57.63 -42.60
N GLY A 453 13.41 58.52 -43.52
CA GLY A 453 14.65 58.45 -44.33
C GLY A 453 15.16 57.14 -44.96
N LEU A 454 14.34 56.11 -45.19
CA LEU A 454 14.81 54.81 -45.74
C LEU A 454 14.42 54.52 -47.20
N LEU A 455 13.83 55.48 -47.91
CA LEU A 455 13.73 55.42 -49.38
C LEU A 455 14.15 56.75 -50.00
N ARG A 456 15.46 57.02 -49.94
CA ARG A 456 16.08 57.99 -50.84
C ARG A 456 16.20 57.32 -52.22
N THR A 457 15.56 57.93 -53.21
CA THR A 457 15.49 57.57 -54.65
C THR A 457 14.47 56.47 -54.98
N SER A 458 13.46 56.70 -55.81
CA SER A 458 13.55 57.19 -57.18
C SER A 458 12.22 57.74 -57.70
N ARG A 459 12.32 58.70 -58.62
CA ARG A 459 11.23 59.39 -59.35
C ARG A 459 10.13 58.44 -59.85
N ALA A 460 8.87 58.81 -59.60
CA ALA A 460 7.75 58.35 -60.42
C ALA A 460 6.73 59.47 -60.64
N ARG A 461 6.85 60.08 -61.82
CA ARG A 461 5.82 60.45 -62.79
C ARG A 461 4.48 61.01 -62.26
N VAL A 462 4.28 62.30 -62.54
CA VAL A 462 2.98 63.00 -62.60
C VAL A 462 2.03 62.26 -63.56
N LEU A 463 0.83 61.91 -63.08
CA LEU A 463 -0.34 61.56 -63.87
C LEU A 463 -1.59 62.24 -63.27
N PRO A 464 -2.62 62.54 -64.08
CA PRO A 464 -3.46 63.72 -63.90
C PRO A 464 -4.63 63.54 -62.93
N LYS A 465 -5.10 64.67 -62.40
CA LYS A 465 -6.32 64.81 -61.58
C LYS A 465 -7.54 64.22 -62.30
N VAL A 466 -8.04 63.12 -61.79
CA VAL A 466 -9.43 62.68 -62.02
C VAL A 466 -10.33 63.48 -61.08
N LYS A 467 -11.27 64.24 -61.64
CA LYS A 467 -12.36 64.88 -60.88
C LYS A 467 -13.29 63.76 -60.39
N SER A 468 -13.29 63.53 -59.08
CA SER A 468 -14.29 62.69 -58.41
C SER A 468 -15.18 63.56 -57.53
N THR A 469 -16.48 63.37 -57.71
CA THR A 469 -17.60 63.88 -56.93
C THR A 469 -17.47 63.60 -55.43
N LYS A 470 -17.96 64.54 -54.61
CA LYS A 470 -17.95 64.56 -53.14
C LYS A 470 -18.04 63.17 -52.48
N PRO A 471 -17.03 62.73 -51.70
CA PRO A 471 -17.15 61.53 -50.88
C PRO A 471 -17.90 61.83 -49.56
N PRO A 472 -18.60 60.84 -48.99
CA PRO A 472 -19.09 60.91 -47.61
C PRO A 472 -17.89 60.96 -46.65
N SER A 473 -18.10 61.54 -45.46
CA SER A 473 -17.08 61.74 -44.44
C SER A 473 -16.30 60.46 -44.13
N GLU A 474 -15.03 60.44 -44.54
CA GLU A 474 -14.11 59.32 -44.32
C GLU A 474 -13.26 59.62 -43.08
N TRP A 475 -13.27 58.71 -42.11
CA TRP A 475 -12.43 58.80 -40.92
C TRP A 475 -11.01 58.40 -41.28
N ILE A 476 -10.04 59.29 -41.08
CA ILE A 476 -8.65 59.06 -41.46
C ILE A 476 -7.79 59.07 -40.18
N TYR A 477 -6.97 58.03 -40.02
CA TYR A 477 -5.92 58.00 -39.01
C TYR A 477 -4.82 58.99 -39.39
N ARG A 478 -4.57 59.99 -38.54
CA ARG A 478 -3.42 60.89 -38.67
C ARG A 478 -2.43 60.65 -37.53
N ASN A 479 -1.16 60.82 -37.84
CA ASN A 479 -0.08 60.89 -36.88
C ASN A 479 0.47 62.31 -36.82
N VAL A 480 0.72 62.84 -35.62
CA VAL A 480 1.44 64.10 -35.42
C VAL A 480 2.76 63.79 -34.72
N PRO A 481 3.92 64.19 -35.30
CA PRO A 481 5.20 64.01 -34.63
C PRO A 481 5.28 64.94 -33.42
N MET A 482 5.52 64.38 -32.23
CA MET A 482 5.69 65.12 -30.98
C MET A 482 7.17 65.42 -30.63
N GLY A 483 8.12 65.00 -31.49
CA GLY A 483 9.56 65.04 -31.20
C GLY A 483 10.08 63.75 -30.55
N ASP A 484 11.40 63.55 -30.56
CA ASP A 484 12.11 62.35 -30.02
C ASP A 484 11.64 60.98 -30.58
N GLY A 485 11.10 60.96 -31.80
CA GLY A 485 10.56 59.73 -32.42
C GLY A 485 9.22 59.28 -31.84
N LEU A 486 8.53 60.15 -31.09
CA LEU A 486 7.20 59.90 -30.54
C LEU A 486 6.11 60.43 -31.49
N PHE A 487 5.07 59.64 -31.75
CA PHE A 487 3.94 60.02 -32.59
C PHE A 487 2.63 59.97 -31.79
N ASP A 488 1.83 61.02 -31.89
CA ASP A 488 0.45 61.00 -31.42
C ASP A 488 -0.46 60.49 -32.53
N LEU A 489 -1.28 59.48 -32.24
CA LEU A 489 -2.18 58.85 -33.20
C LEU A 489 -3.62 59.19 -32.82
N PHE A 490 -4.31 59.92 -33.69
CA PHE A 490 -5.73 60.25 -33.49
C PHE A 490 -6.52 60.14 -34.79
N LEU A 491 -7.83 59.89 -34.62
CA LEU A 491 -8.80 59.79 -35.70
C LEU A 491 -9.41 61.18 -35.94
N GLU A 492 -9.28 61.68 -37.17
CA GLU A 492 -9.94 62.91 -37.58
C GLU A 492 -11.04 62.58 -38.59
N MET A 493 -12.25 63.11 -38.35
CA MET A 493 -13.35 63.02 -39.29
C MET A 493 -13.09 64.01 -40.42
N LYS A 494 -12.92 63.52 -41.65
CA LYS A 494 -12.80 64.42 -42.80
C LYS A 494 -14.16 65.04 -43.09
N VAL A 495 -14.37 66.26 -42.59
CA VAL A 495 -15.54 67.08 -42.93
C VAL A 495 -15.38 67.54 -44.39
N PRO A 496 -16.42 67.45 -45.23
CA PRO A 496 -16.33 67.66 -46.68
C PRO A 496 -15.86 69.05 -47.13
#